data_AF-A0AA86N137-F1
#
_entry.id   AF-A0AA86N137-F1
#
_cell.length_a   1.000
_cell.length_b   1.000
_cell.length_c   1.000
_cell.angle_alpha   90.00
_cell.angle_beta   90.00
_cell.angle_gamma   90.00
#
_symmetry.space_group_name_H-M   'P 1'
#
loop_
_entity.id
_entity.type
_entity.pdbx_description
1 polymer ?
#
loop_
_entity_poly.entity_id
_entity_poly.type
_entity_poly.pdbx_seq_one_letter_code
_entity_poly.pdbx_strand_id
1 'polypeptide(L)'
;MPVSSFFPSIHRADRAGRTLRLLVLWLFLLSAPVLYAADDAYLAGYVASVLEREYRLHGAHVEVQDGVVVIRTESLSGIPEDKLKVALKEIPGVRRVEVLETVEAPVPAASGAAAAAAVQPPRSNWFPDDLLVVPFHADPRWPHFSAAVRRFQNDPNFSNMFAGNFGETFAFYRGPAPFGGQWDFSVQAGVFSLFDVSSVSGSNDLVNADYRFGLMTGYRTGRLSGFIRLYHQSSHLGDEFVLNSQVNRINLSYEELDLKLSFDAASWLRLYGGGGLLVRRDPGDMGIGTAQWGVELSSPWTLWGGHLRPVAYGDFQAHERTQWQVAHSLMAGLQLERVQIGHRKVQVLFEYFSGPSPDGQFFVQQAKWLGVGIHLYF
;
A
#
# COMPACT_ATOMS: atom_id res chain seq x y z
N MET A 1 64.54 57.69 22.72
CA MET A 1 63.24 57.93 23.37
C MET A 1 62.54 56.58 23.54
N PRO A 2 61.77 56.39 24.63
CA PRO A 2 61.51 55.09 25.30
C PRO A 2 60.48 54.24 24.53
N VAL A 3 60.23 52.95 24.80
CA VAL A 3 59.52 52.39 25.97
C VAL A 3 59.74 50.87 26.04
N SER A 4 59.92 50.39 27.27
CA SER A 4 59.94 48.99 27.73
C SER A 4 58.55 48.32 27.72
N SER A 5 58.48 47.02 27.43
CA SER A 5 57.52 46.14 28.13
C SER A 5 57.94 44.67 28.12
N PHE A 6 57.97 44.12 29.33
CA PHE A 6 58.10 42.71 29.72
C PHE A 6 56.96 41.85 29.19
N PHE A 7 57.23 40.58 28.85
CA PHE A 7 56.31 39.47 29.13
C PHE A 7 57.07 38.18 29.51
N PRO A 8 56.59 37.39 30.50
CA PRO A 8 57.28 36.23 31.04
C PRO A 8 56.84 34.91 30.39
N SER A 9 57.71 33.89 30.49
CA SER A 9 57.42 32.50 30.14
C SER A 9 56.34 31.91 31.05
N ILE A 10 55.35 31.22 30.47
CA ILE A 10 54.40 30.39 31.22
C ILE A 10 54.50 28.93 30.72
N HIS A 11 55.20 28.11 31.50
CA HIS A 11 54.96 26.68 31.61
C HIS A 11 53.74 26.47 32.53
N ARG A 12 52.71 25.77 32.02
CA ARG A 12 51.76 24.85 32.71
C ARG A 12 50.33 25.04 32.17
N ALA A 13 49.84 24.05 31.43
CA ALA A 13 48.41 23.75 31.36
C ALA A 13 48.12 22.33 30.83
N ASP A 14 48.90 21.31 31.21
CA ASP A 14 48.72 19.94 30.69
C ASP A 14 48.00 18.97 31.66
N ARG A 15 47.46 19.50 32.77
CA ARG A 15 46.69 18.70 33.76
C ARG A 15 45.17 18.86 33.65
N ALA A 16 44.66 19.97 33.10
CA ALA A 16 43.21 20.21 32.99
C ALA A 16 42.54 19.41 31.86
N GLY A 17 43.27 19.10 30.78
CA GLY A 17 42.75 18.30 29.67
C GLY A 17 42.59 16.81 29.97
N ARG A 18 43.38 16.27 30.92
CA ARG A 18 43.29 14.86 31.32
C ARG A 18 42.15 14.58 32.29
N THR A 19 41.85 15.51 33.20
CA THR A 19 40.70 15.37 34.12
C THR A 19 39.37 15.54 33.40
N LEU A 20 39.27 16.41 32.39
CA LEU A 20 38.04 16.57 31.60
C LEU A 20 37.75 15.36 30.70
N ARG A 21 38.79 14.72 30.12
CA ARG A 21 38.64 13.49 29.33
C ARG A 21 38.22 12.27 30.16
N LEU A 22 38.68 12.19 31.42
CA LEU A 22 38.25 11.13 32.34
C LEU A 22 36.82 11.35 32.84
N LEU A 23 36.37 12.59 33.02
CA LEU A 23 34.99 12.90 33.41
C LEU A 23 33.99 12.59 32.28
N VAL A 24 34.34 12.88 31.01
CA VAL A 24 33.50 12.54 29.86
C VAL A 24 33.48 11.02 29.62
N LEU A 25 34.59 10.30 29.84
CA LEU A 25 34.57 8.82 29.79
C LEU A 25 33.73 8.20 30.92
N TRP A 26 33.72 8.82 32.11
CA TRP A 26 32.86 8.37 33.22
C TRP A 26 31.37 8.66 32.98
N LEU A 27 31.03 9.77 32.31
CA LEU A 27 29.65 10.07 31.90
C LEU A 27 29.14 9.14 30.79
N PHE A 28 30.02 8.62 29.92
CA PHE A 28 29.66 7.60 28.93
C PHE A 28 29.59 6.17 29.49
N LEU A 29 30.24 5.89 30.63
CA LEU A 29 30.19 4.58 31.30
C LEU A 29 28.99 4.42 32.26
N LEU A 30 28.25 5.50 32.54
CA LEU A 30 27.02 5.47 33.33
C LEU A 30 25.74 5.40 32.48
N SER A 31 25.83 5.57 31.17
CA SER A 31 24.77 5.20 30.24
C SER A 31 24.91 3.74 29.85
N ALA A 32 24.73 2.83 30.82
CA ALA A 32 24.28 1.50 30.46
C ALA A 32 22.95 1.68 29.69
N PRO A 33 22.69 0.93 28.60
CA PRO A 33 21.33 0.85 28.09
C PRO A 33 20.50 0.33 29.25
N VAL A 34 19.71 1.22 29.87
CA VAL A 34 18.58 0.77 30.67
C VAL A 34 17.68 0.12 29.62
N LEU A 35 17.83 -1.20 29.48
CA LEU A 35 16.76 -2.03 28.96
C LEU A 35 15.60 -1.75 29.93
N TYR A 36 14.77 -0.78 29.59
CA TYR A 36 13.44 -0.73 30.12
C TYR A 36 12.86 -2.10 29.77
N ALA A 37 12.73 -2.97 30.77
CA ALA A 37 11.77 -4.05 30.67
C ALA A 37 10.47 -3.32 30.30
N ALA A 38 10.02 -3.51 29.06
CA ALA A 38 8.74 -2.98 28.64
C ALA A 38 7.75 -3.46 29.71
N ASP A 39 7.09 -2.51 30.36
CA ASP A 39 6.05 -2.83 31.34
C ASP A 39 5.13 -3.87 30.69
N ASP A 40 4.91 -5.01 31.33
CA ASP A 40 4.11 -6.10 30.75
C ASP A 40 2.73 -5.58 30.32
N ALA A 41 2.20 -4.55 31.01
CA ALA A 41 0.97 -3.86 30.62
C ALA A 41 1.10 -3.08 29.31
N TYR A 42 2.22 -2.38 29.12
CA TYR A 42 2.53 -1.76 27.84
C TYR A 42 2.68 -2.82 26.75
N LEU A 43 3.40 -3.90 27.02
CA LEU A 43 3.64 -4.97 26.04
C LEU A 43 2.34 -5.70 25.66
N ALA A 44 1.46 -5.96 26.63
CA ALA A 44 0.14 -6.56 26.38
C ALA A 44 -0.71 -5.67 25.47
N GLY A 45 -0.79 -4.37 25.77
CA GLY A 45 -1.51 -3.41 24.94
C GLY A 45 -0.91 -3.26 23.54
N TYR A 46 0.42 -3.21 23.45
CA TYR A 46 1.13 -3.09 22.17
C TYR A 46 0.93 -4.33 21.30
N VAL A 47 1.11 -5.54 21.85
CA VAL A 47 0.85 -6.81 21.14
C VAL A 47 -0.61 -6.89 20.71
N ALA A 48 -1.56 -6.55 21.57
CA ALA A 48 -2.98 -6.53 21.20
C ALA A 48 -3.24 -5.60 19.99
N SER A 49 -2.59 -4.42 19.96
CA SER A 49 -2.69 -3.49 18.82
C SER A 49 -2.05 -4.02 17.53
N VAL A 50 -0.93 -4.75 17.62
CA VAL A 50 -0.27 -5.39 16.47
C VAL A 50 -1.15 -6.51 15.91
N LEU A 51 -1.73 -7.35 16.79
CA LEU A 51 -2.67 -8.41 16.40
C LEU A 51 -3.90 -7.84 15.68
N GLU A 52 -4.43 -6.72 16.16
CA GLU A 52 -5.57 -6.05 15.54
C GLU A 52 -5.21 -5.42 14.18
N ARG A 53 -4.11 -4.65 14.11
CA ARG A 53 -3.81 -3.81 12.93
C ARG A 53 -3.09 -4.58 11.82
N GLU A 54 -2.11 -5.40 12.17
CA GLU A 54 -1.27 -6.09 11.17
C GLU A 54 -1.84 -7.45 10.80
N TYR A 55 -2.44 -8.16 11.77
CA TYR A 55 -2.93 -9.51 11.59
C TYR A 55 -4.44 -9.61 11.46
N ARG A 56 -5.18 -8.54 11.77
CA ARG A 56 -6.67 -8.50 11.75
C ARG A 56 -7.28 -9.61 12.59
N LEU A 57 -6.59 -10.04 13.64
CA LEU A 57 -7.05 -11.07 14.56
C LEU A 57 -7.94 -10.41 15.62
N HIS A 58 -9.25 -10.61 15.52
CA HIS A 58 -10.23 -10.04 16.45
C HIS A 58 -10.60 -11.04 17.54
N GLY A 59 -11.01 -10.54 18.72
CA GLY A 59 -11.48 -11.40 19.82
C GLY A 59 -10.39 -12.22 20.52
N ALA A 60 -9.11 -12.00 20.18
CA ALA A 60 -8.00 -12.60 20.90
C ALA A 60 -7.76 -11.91 22.25
N HIS A 61 -7.34 -12.68 23.25
CA HIS A 61 -6.90 -12.19 24.55
C HIS A 61 -5.40 -12.38 24.67
N VAL A 62 -4.70 -11.29 25.02
CA VAL A 62 -3.25 -11.27 25.20
C VAL A 62 -2.95 -11.16 26.68
N GLU A 63 -2.17 -12.12 27.18
CA GLU A 63 -1.61 -12.10 28.54
C GLU A 63 -0.10 -11.97 28.43
N VAL A 64 0.50 -11.07 29.20
CA VAL A 64 1.95 -10.88 29.26
C VAL A 64 2.45 -10.99 30.69
N GLN A 65 3.48 -11.80 30.89
CA GLN A 65 4.20 -11.92 32.15
C GLN A 65 5.70 -12.09 31.89
N ASP A 66 6.53 -11.20 32.42
CA ASP A 66 7.99 -11.18 32.29
C ASP A 66 8.47 -11.25 30.82
N GLY A 67 7.75 -10.58 29.91
CA GLY A 67 7.99 -10.62 28.47
C GLY A 67 7.57 -11.92 27.76
N VAL A 68 6.87 -12.83 28.44
CA VAL A 68 6.23 -14.00 27.80
C VAL A 68 4.81 -13.61 27.39
N VAL A 69 4.55 -13.64 26.08
CA VAL A 69 3.26 -13.30 25.48
C VAL A 69 2.46 -14.57 25.24
N VAL A 70 1.28 -14.67 25.83
CA VAL A 70 0.31 -15.76 25.61
C VAL A 70 -0.91 -15.19 24.89
N ILE A 71 -1.20 -15.72 23.70
CA ILE A 71 -2.32 -15.30 22.86
C ILE A 71 -3.38 -16.39 22.90
N ARG A 72 -4.54 -16.09 23.46
CA ARG A 72 -5.71 -16.97 23.48
C ARG A 72 -6.69 -16.51 22.41
N THR A 73 -7.07 -17.40 21.49
CA THR A 73 -8.01 -17.06 20.41
C THR A 73 -8.85 -18.28 20.03
N GLU A 74 -10.04 -18.09 19.47
CA GLU A 74 -10.85 -19.19 18.95
C GLU A 74 -10.26 -19.79 17.67
N SER A 75 -9.62 -18.97 16.84
CA SER A 75 -8.97 -19.39 15.60
C SER A 75 -7.99 -18.33 15.10
N LEU A 76 -6.81 -18.77 14.65
CA LEU A 76 -5.86 -17.91 13.93
C LEU A 76 -6.34 -17.45 12.55
N SER A 77 -7.55 -17.82 12.10
CA SER A 77 -8.16 -17.32 10.85
C SER A 77 -7.27 -17.48 9.60
N GLY A 78 -6.42 -18.51 9.58
CA GLY A 78 -5.49 -18.80 8.49
C GLY A 78 -4.13 -18.08 8.57
N ILE A 79 -3.84 -17.38 9.67
CA ILE A 79 -2.51 -16.83 9.97
C ILE A 79 -1.56 -18.00 10.33
N PRO A 80 -0.42 -18.17 9.65
CA PRO A 80 0.57 -19.17 10.05
C PRO A 80 1.16 -18.83 11.42
N GLU A 81 1.00 -19.74 12.39
CA GLU A 81 1.43 -19.55 13.79
C GLU A 81 2.93 -19.19 13.89
N ASP A 82 3.79 -19.86 13.12
CA ASP A 82 5.23 -19.58 13.12
C ASP A 82 5.55 -18.15 12.66
N LYS A 83 4.83 -17.65 11.65
CA LYS A 83 5.02 -16.29 11.13
C LYS A 83 4.61 -15.25 12.17
N LEU A 84 3.50 -15.51 12.86
CA LEU A 84 3.03 -14.65 13.94
C LEU A 84 4.05 -14.62 15.09
N LYS A 85 4.55 -15.79 15.51
CA LYS A 85 5.57 -15.88 16.55
C LYS A 85 6.87 -15.19 16.19
N VAL A 86 7.34 -15.31 14.93
CA VAL A 86 8.56 -14.62 14.48
C VAL A 86 8.39 -13.11 14.54
N ALA A 87 7.29 -12.58 14.01
CA ALA A 87 7.06 -11.14 14.01
C ALA A 87 6.90 -10.56 15.41
N LEU A 88 6.12 -11.21 16.28
CA LEU A 88 5.95 -10.74 17.66
C LEU A 88 7.24 -10.81 18.49
N LYS A 89 8.17 -11.73 18.16
CA LYS A 89 9.50 -11.78 18.78
C LYS A 89 10.40 -10.61 18.38
N GLU A 90 10.11 -9.90 17.29
CA GLU A 90 10.86 -8.69 16.91
C GLU A 90 10.50 -7.48 17.78
N ILE A 91 9.39 -7.54 18.52
CA ILE A 91 8.95 -6.47 19.43
C ILE A 91 9.92 -6.40 20.63
N PRO A 92 10.58 -5.24 20.87
CA PRO A 92 11.46 -5.08 22.02
C PRO A 92 10.73 -5.38 23.34
N GLY A 93 11.26 -6.32 24.12
CA GLY A 93 10.67 -6.78 25.38
C GLY A 93 9.98 -8.14 25.30
N VAL A 94 9.63 -8.62 24.10
CA VAL A 94 9.09 -9.98 23.92
C VAL A 94 10.22 -11.01 23.97
N ARG A 95 10.13 -11.94 24.92
CA ARG A 95 11.09 -13.05 25.09
C ARG A 95 10.58 -14.35 24.48
N ARG A 96 9.28 -14.61 24.61
CA ARG A 96 8.62 -15.84 24.15
C ARG A 96 7.18 -15.55 23.77
N VAL A 97 6.66 -16.29 22.79
CA VAL A 97 5.29 -16.16 22.29
C VAL A 97 4.66 -17.54 22.25
N GLU A 98 3.49 -17.67 22.86
CA GLU A 98 2.67 -18.88 22.89
C GLU A 98 1.28 -18.56 22.33
N VAL A 99 0.74 -19.45 21.50
CA VAL A 99 -0.60 -19.33 20.95
C VAL A 99 -1.41 -20.52 21.43
N LEU A 100 -2.58 -20.22 22.01
CA LEU A 100 -3.52 -21.20 22.53
C LEU A 100 -4.86 -21.01 21.80
N GLU A 101 -5.18 -21.93 20.90
CA GLU A 101 -6.51 -21.98 20.29
C GLU A 101 -7.49 -22.66 21.26
N THR A 102 -8.50 -21.91 21.74
CA THR A 102 -9.51 -22.41 22.71
C THR A 102 -10.92 -22.13 22.21
N VAL A 103 -11.81 -23.12 22.34
CA VAL A 103 -13.23 -23.01 21.96
C VAL A 103 -14.07 -22.36 23.07
N GLU A 104 -13.54 -22.31 24.30
CA GLU A 104 -14.22 -21.67 25.44
C GLU A 104 -13.92 -20.18 25.51
N ALA A 105 -15.00 -19.38 25.66
CA ALA A 105 -14.92 -17.96 25.92
C ALA A 105 -14.01 -17.68 27.13
N PRO A 106 -13.18 -16.63 27.08
CA PRO A 106 -12.14 -16.40 28.06
C PRO A 106 -12.75 -16.20 29.45
N VAL A 107 -12.46 -17.13 30.35
CA VAL A 107 -12.61 -16.90 31.79
C VAL A 107 -11.63 -15.77 32.13
N PRO A 108 -12.06 -14.66 32.76
CA PRO A 108 -11.13 -13.65 33.23
C PRO A 108 -10.12 -14.35 34.13
N ALA A 109 -8.83 -14.29 33.79
CA ALA A 109 -7.80 -14.92 34.60
C ALA A 109 -7.94 -14.43 36.04
N ALA A 110 -8.28 -15.36 36.93
CA ALA A 110 -8.34 -15.11 38.36
C ALA A 110 -6.91 -14.84 38.84
N SER A 111 -6.69 -13.60 39.29
CA SER A 111 -5.61 -13.13 40.16
C SER A 111 -4.18 -13.62 39.88
N GLY A 112 -3.34 -12.73 39.36
CA GLY A 112 -1.89 -12.75 39.63
C GLY A 112 -1.04 -12.11 38.54
N ALA A 113 -0.56 -10.89 38.80
CA ALA A 113 0.59 -10.18 38.19
C ALA A 113 0.73 -10.05 36.66
N ALA A 114 0.08 -10.88 35.84
CA ALA A 114 0.13 -10.82 34.39
C ALA A 114 -0.75 -9.69 33.87
N ALA A 115 -0.22 -8.89 32.95
CA ALA A 115 -1.00 -7.88 32.30
C ALA A 115 -1.84 -8.49 31.18
N ALA A 116 -3.13 -8.16 31.15
CA ALA A 116 -4.06 -8.68 30.15
C ALA A 116 -4.60 -7.53 29.29
N ALA A 117 -4.64 -7.75 27.98
CA ALA A 117 -5.30 -6.88 27.01
C ALA A 117 -6.19 -7.72 26.09
N ALA A 118 -7.46 -7.33 25.96
CA ALA A 118 -8.35 -7.91 24.97
C ALA A 118 -8.20 -7.14 23.65
N VAL A 119 -8.12 -7.86 22.53
CA VAL A 119 -8.26 -7.23 21.22
C VAL A 119 -9.70 -6.76 21.07
N GLN A 120 -9.90 -5.45 20.93
CA GLN A 120 -11.23 -4.87 20.93
C GLN A 120 -12.04 -5.38 19.74
N PRO A 121 -13.37 -5.59 19.90
CA PRO A 121 -14.23 -5.90 18.77
C PRO A 121 -14.24 -4.70 17.80
N PRO A 122 -14.49 -4.93 16.50
CA PRO A 122 -14.58 -3.85 15.54
C PRO A 122 -15.60 -2.81 15.99
N ARG A 123 -15.17 -1.55 16.09
CA ARG A 123 -16.04 -0.41 16.41
C ARG A 123 -16.16 0.49 15.20
N SER A 124 -17.27 1.23 15.14
CA SER A 124 -17.40 2.26 14.14
C SER A 124 -16.38 3.37 14.36
N ASN A 125 -15.76 3.85 13.29
CA ASN A 125 -14.86 4.98 13.33
C ASN A 125 -15.05 5.88 12.10
N TRP A 126 -14.76 7.17 12.31
CA TRP A 126 -14.71 8.16 11.23
C TRP A 126 -13.27 8.27 10.76
N PHE A 127 -13.09 8.36 9.44
CA PHE A 127 -11.79 8.53 8.79
C PHE A 127 -10.74 7.48 9.24
N PRO A 128 -11.02 6.17 9.04
CA PRO A 128 -10.01 5.14 9.27
C PRO A 128 -8.71 5.42 8.49
N ASP A 129 -7.57 5.02 9.06
CA ASP A 129 -6.23 5.28 8.54
C ASP A 129 -5.79 4.26 7.46
N ASP A 130 -6.63 3.28 7.16
CA ASP A 130 -6.38 2.16 6.26
C ASP A 130 -7.63 1.77 5.44
N LEU A 131 -7.45 0.83 4.49
CA LEU A 131 -8.51 0.34 3.60
C LEU A 131 -8.88 -1.12 3.92
N LEU A 132 -10.19 -1.40 4.00
CA LEU A 132 -10.70 -2.74 3.65
C LEU A 132 -10.46 -2.87 2.14
N VAL A 133 -10.16 -3.99 1.51
CA VAL A 133 -9.74 -4.01 0.08
C VAL A 133 -8.44 -3.23 -0.21
N VAL A 134 -7.39 -3.99 -0.45
CA VAL A 134 -6.09 -3.46 -0.88
C VAL A 134 -6.14 -3.14 -2.38
N PRO A 135 -5.50 -2.05 -2.86
CA PRO A 135 -5.40 -1.68 -4.28
C PRO A 135 -5.05 -2.84 -5.22
N PHE A 136 -5.64 -2.89 -6.42
CA PHE A 136 -5.22 -3.84 -7.45
C PHE A 136 -3.98 -3.26 -8.16
N HIS A 137 -2.79 -3.78 -7.83
CA HIS A 137 -1.52 -3.11 -8.16
C HIS A 137 -1.29 -3.02 -9.67
N ALA A 138 -1.58 -4.10 -10.40
CA ALA A 138 -1.41 -4.15 -11.84
C ALA A 138 -2.59 -3.53 -12.62
N ASP A 139 -3.67 -3.09 -11.98
CA ASP A 139 -4.75 -2.39 -12.69
C ASP A 139 -4.24 -1.01 -13.15
N PRO A 140 -4.12 -0.76 -14.47
CA PRO A 140 -3.56 0.48 -14.99
C PRO A 140 -4.39 1.72 -14.66
N ARG A 141 -5.64 1.54 -14.19
CA ARG A 141 -6.57 2.62 -13.83
C ARG A 141 -7.01 2.55 -12.37
N TRP A 142 -6.26 1.86 -11.51
CA TRP A 142 -6.46 1.99 -10.07
C TRP A 142 -5.90 3.34 -9.59
N PRO A 143 -6.69 4.22 -8.94
CA PRO A 143 -6.20 5.51 -8.47
C PRO A 143 -5.11 5.36 -7.39
N HIS A 144 -3.92 5.85 -7.72
CA HIS A 144 -2.76 5.93 -6.83
C HIS A 144 -1.78 6.97 -7.38
N PHE A 145 -0.79 7.36 -6.58
CA PHE A 145 0.30 8.21 -7.05
C PHE A 145 1.35 7.35 -7.77
N SER A 146 1.65 7.66 -9.03
CA SER A 146 2.74 7.03 -9.77
C SER A 146 3.32 7.89 -10.87
N ALA A 147 4.57 7.58 -11.21
CA ALA A 147 5.28 8.13 -12.35
C ALA A 147 6.04 7.00 -13.06
N ALA A 148 5.81 6.83 -14.36
CA ALA A 148 6.41 5.75 -15.14
C ALA A 148 6.86 6.23 -16.52
N VAL A 149 7.97 5.68 -17.00
CA VAL A 149 8.40 5.80 -18.40
C VAL A 149 8.03 4.52 -19.14
N ARG A 150 7.40 4.65 -20.31
CA ARG A 150 6.87 3.54 -21.09
C ARG A 150 7.35 3.63 -22.52
N ARG A 151 7.92 2.53 -23.02
CA ARG A 151 8.27 2.37 -24.42
C ARG A 151 7.19 1.59 -25.13
N PHE A 152 6.42 2.28 -25.98
CA PHE A 152 5.39 1.68 -26.81
C PHE A 152 6.04 0.89 -27.96
N GLN A 153 5.42 -0.24 -28.30
CA GLN A 153 5.89 -1.18 -29.30
C GLN A 153 4.93 -1.21 -30.47
N ASN A 154 5.48 -1.09 -31.68
CA ASN A 154 4.72 -1.16 -32.94
C ASN A 154 3.59 -0.13 -33.05
N ASP A 155 3.73 1.01 -32.37
CA ASP A 155 2.80 2.12 -32.47
C ASP A 155 3.46 3.22 -33.35
N PRO A 156 2.82 3.65 -34.44
CA PRO A 156 3.37 4.66 -35.34
C PRO A 156 3.35 6.07 -34.75
N ASN A 157 2.49 6.33 -33.76
CA ASN A 157 2.31 7.65 -33.16
C ASN A 157 2.99 7.76 -31.79
N PHE A 158 3.18 6.64 -31.08
CA PHE A 158 3.73 6.64 -29.73
C PHE A 158 5.03 5.83 -29.64
N SER A 159 6.11 6.44 -29.13
CA SER A 159 7.39 5.75 -28.92
C SER A 159 7.80 5.69 -27.46
N ASN A 160 8.14 6.84 -26.87
CA ASN A 160 8.52 6.97 -25.47
C ASN A 160 7.50 7.89 -24.82
N MET A 161 6.73 7.31 -23.91
CA MET A 161 5.67 7.98 -23.21
C MET A 161 6.02 8.10 -21.74
N PHE A 162 5.57 9.19 -21.13
CA PHE A 162 5.59 9.35 -19.68
C PHE A 162 4.16 9.23 -19.16
N ALA A 163 3.94 8.38 -18.17
CA ALA A 163 2.67 8.25 -17.47
C ALA A 163 2.78 8.87 -16.08
N GLY A 164 1.90 9.81 -15.78
CA GLY A 164 1.79 10.46 -14.47
C GLY A 164 0.38 10.31 -13.93
N ASN A 165 0.25 9.59 -12.81
CA ASN A 165 -1.04 9.32 -12.19
C ASN A 165 -1.11 9.92 -10.79
N PHE A 166 -2.28 10.49 -10.49
CA PHE A 166 -2.56 11.08 -9.19
C PHE A 166 -3.93 10.62 -8.76
N GLY A 167 -4.05 10.03 -7.59
CA GLY A 167 -5.34 9.59 -7.10
C GLY A 167 -5.22 8.85 -5.79
N GLU A 168 -6.36 8.59 -5.18
CA GLU A 168 -6.44 7.91 -3.90
C GLU A 168 -7.80 7.26 -3.68
N THR A 169 -7.84 6.28 -2.78
CA THR A 169 -9.06 5.81 -2.12
C THR A 169 -9.06 6.25 -0.66
N PHE A 170 -10.13 6.91 -0.23
CA PHE A 170 -10.27 7.39 1.13
C PHE A 170 -11.56 6.86 1.76
N ALA A 171 -11.41 6.03 2.79
CA ALA A 171 -12.52 5.60 3.63
C ALA A 171 -12.84 6.70 4.65
N PHE A 172 -14.12 7.11 4.72
CA PHE A 172 -14.54 8.16 5.64
C PHE A 172 -15.39 7.66 6.81
N TYR A 173 -15.95 6.46 6.68
CA TYR A 173 -16.68 5.80 7.77
C TYR A 173 -16.49 4.30 7.66
N ARG A 174 -16.17 3.64 8.78
CA ARG A 174 -16.13 2.18 8.90
C ARG A 174 -17.01 1.74 10.06
N GLY A 175 -17.63 0.57 9.92
CA GLY A 175 -18.43 -0.06 10.96
C GLY A 175 -18.30 -1.58 10.98
N PRO A 176 -18.75 -2.21 12.08
CA PRO A 176 -18.83 -3.67 12.16
C PRO A 176 -19.85 -4.22 11.17
N ALA A 177 -19.58 -5.42 10.66
CA ALA A 177 -20.42 -6.15 9.71
C ALA A 177 -20.62 -7.61 10.17
N PRO A 178 -21.60 -8.35 9.61
CA PRO A 178 -21.78 -9.77 9.91
C PRO A 178 -20.51 -10.61 9.69
N PHE A 179 -20.47 -11.78 10.34
CA PHE A 179 -19.36 -12.75 10.27
C PHE A 179 -18.02 -12.19 10.78
N GLY A 180 -18.06 -11.36 11.83
CA GLY A 180 -16.88 -10.71 12.39
C GLY A 180 -16.19 -9.75 11.41
N GLY A 181 -16.88 -9.35 10.34
CA GLY A 181 -16.34 -8.49 9.31
C GLY A 181 -16.45 -7.01 9.65
N GLN A 182 -15.93 -6.20 8.74
CA GLN A 182 -16.10 -4.75 8.73
C GLN A 182 -16.56 -4.31 7.36
N TRP A 183 -17.25 -3.18 7.30
CA TRP A 183 -17.64 -2.52 6.07
C TRP A 183 -17.25 -1.04 6.14
N ASP A 184 -16.97 -0.42 5.00
CA ASP A 184 -16.70 1.01 4.92
C ASP A 184 -17.44 1.71 3.78
N PHE A 185 -17.55 3.03 3.91
CA PHE A 185 -17.84 3.93 2.80
C PHE A 185 -16.58 4.71 2.44
N SER A 186 -16.30 4.72 1.14
CA SER A 186 -15.09 5.27 0.58
C SER A 186 -15.38 6.13 -0.65
N VAL A 187 -14.57 7.16 -0.84
CA VAL A 187 -14.49 7.91 -2.08
C VAL A 187 -13.20 7.51 -2.78
N GLN A 188 -13.27 7.34 -4.09
CA GLN A 188 -12.11 7.11 -4.91
C GLN A 188 -12.03 8.17 -6.00
N ALA A 189 -10.89 8.82 -6.17
CA ALA A 189 -10.69 9.82 -7.21
C ALA A 189 -9.30 9.72 -7.81
N GLY A 190 -9.17 9.97 -9.10
CA GLY A 190 -7.86 10.02 -9.74
C GLY A 190 -7.86 10.62 -11.14
N VAL A 191 -6.66 10.99 -11.58
CA VAL A 191 -6.34 11.46 -12.92
C VAL A 191 -5.18 10.62 -13.46
N PHE A 192 -5.35 10.09 -14.66
CA PHE A 192 -4.36 9.27 -15.36
C PHE A 192 -3.91 10.02 -16.61
N SER A 193 -2.67 10.50 -16.60
CA SER A 193 -2.12 11.34 -17.66
C SER A 193 -1.05 10.59 -18.43
N LEU A 194 -1.11 10.68 -19.77
CA LEU A 194 -0.13 10.11 -20.67
C LEU A 194 0.47 11.23 -21.52
N PHE A 195 1.79 11.36 -21.52
CA PHE A 195 2.54 12.38 -22.25
C PHE A 195 3.44 11.74 -23.29
N ASP A 196 3.51 12.31 -24.48
CA ASP A 196 4.53 11.98 -25.48
C ASP A 196 5.77 12.82 -25.21
N VAL A 197 6.82 12.18 -24.72
CA VAL A 197 8.12 12.81 -24.44
C VAL A 197 9.11 12.63 -25.61
N SER A 198 8.61 12.09 -26.72
CA SER A 198 9.31 11.91 -27.98
C SER A 198 8.72 12.75 -29.13
N SER A 199 7.83 13.69 -28.81
CA SER A 199 7.17 14.54 -29.81
C SER A 199 8.17 15.30 -30.68
N VAL A 200 7.83 15.41 -31.97
CA VAL A 200 8.67 16.07 -32.99
C VAL A 200 8.81 17.58 -32.72
N SER A 201 7.85 18.18 -31.99
CA SER A 201 7.89 19.58 -31.56
C SER A 201 8.99 19.87 -30.53
N GLY A 202 9.54 18.83 -29.87
CA GLY A 202 10.47 18.97 -28.75
C GLY A 202 9.82 19.36 -27.42
N SER A 203 8.48 19.40 -27.34
CA SER A 203 7.70 19.54 -26.11
C SER A 203 7.24 18.17 -25.57
N ASN A 204 6.90 18.13 -24.28
CA ASN A 204 6.27 16.97 -23.66
C ASN A 204 4.75 17.12 -23.79
N ASP A 205 4.18 16.60 -24.87
CA ASP A 205 2.79 16.84 -25.24
C ASP A 205 1.85 15.96 -24.40
N LEU A 206 0.83 16.54 -23.76
CA LEU A 206 -0.20 15.76 -23.08
C LEU A 206 -1.08 15.08 -24.14
N VAL A 207 -1.09 13.75 -24.14
CA VAL A 207 -1.81 12.95 -25.13
C VAL A 207 -3.17 12.52 -24.63
N ASN A 208 -3.26 12.06 -23.38
CA ASN A 208 -4.52 11.64 -22.76
C ASN A 208 -4.56 12.06 -21.29
N ALA A 209 -5.73 12.49 -20.82
CA ALA A 209 -6.04 12.64 -19.42
C ALA A 209 -7.41 11.99 -19.12
N ASP A 210 -7.40 10.90 -18.36
CA ASP A 210 -8.62 10.28 -17.85
C ASP A 210 -8.88 10.73 -16.41
N TYR A 211 -10.07 11.24 -16.15
CA TYR A 211 -10.53 11.67 -14.84
C TYR A 211 -11.52 10.64 -14.31
N ARG A 212 -11.32 10.17 -13.09
CA ARG A 212 -12.18 9.18 -12.44
C ARG A 212 -12.61 9.66 -11.06
N PHE A 213 -13.88 9.51 -10.76
CA PHE A 213 -14.45 9.73 -9.42
C PHE A 213 -15.48 8.66 -9.12
N GLY A 214 -15.46 8.08 -7.93
CA GLY A 214 -16.40 7.05 -7.54
C GLY A 214 -16.70 7.02 -6.05
N LEU A 215 -17.89 6.50 -5.76
CA LEU A 215 -18.32 6.11 -4.43
C LEU A 215 -18.23 4.59 -4.34
N MET A 216 -17.60 4.12 -3.26
CA MET A 216 -17.31 2.71 -3.04
C MET A 216 -17.77 2.31 -1.65
N THR A 217 -18.29 1.09 -1.53
CA THR A 217 -18.44 0.43 -0.23
C THR A 217 -17.62 -0.84 -0.22
N GLY A 218 -16.72 -0.95 0.75
CA GLY A 218 -15.86 -2.10 0.96
C GLY A 218 -16.40 -3.01 2.06
N TYR A 219 -16.09 -4.29 1.96
CA TYR A 219 -16.30 -5.28 3.01
C TYR A 219 -15.07 -6.17 3.15
N ARG A 220 -14.73 -6.55 4.37
CA ARG A 220 -13.72 -7.58 4.65
C ARG A 220 -14.13 -8.43 5.84
N THR A 221 -13.94 -9.74 5.71
CA THR A 221 -13.95 -10.69 6.83
C THR A 221 -12.81 -11.69 6.62
N GLY A 222 -11.90 -11.75 7.60
CA GLY A 222 -10.69 -12.56 7.51
C GLY A 222 -9.94 -12.35 6.18
N ARG A 223 -9.84 -13.43 5.41
CA ARG A 223 -9.12 -13.52 4.12
C ARG A 223 -9.95 -13.09 2.91
N LEU A 224 -11.24 -12.84 3.09
CA LEU A 224 -12.16 -12.40 2.04
C LEU A 224 -12.35 -10.89 2.13
N SER A 225 -12.25 -10.21 1.00
CA SER A 225 -12.61 -8.80 0.89
C SER A 225 -13.24 -8.51 -0.45
N GLY A 226 -13.95 -7.40 -0.57
CA GLY A 226 -14.57 -7.01 -1.81
C GLY A 226 -15.23 -5.66 -1.72
N PHE A 227 -15.67 -5.15 -2.85
CA PHE A 227 -16.35 -3.88 -2.93
C PHE A 227 -17.41 -3.84 -4.01
N ILE A 228 -18.33 -2.89 -3.85
CA ILE A 228 -19.18 -2.37 -4.90
C ILE A 228 -18.82 -0.91 -5.11
N ARG A 229 -18.66 -0.48 -6.36
CA ARG A 229 -18.32 0.91 -6.69
C ARG A 229 -19.17 1.42 -7.84
N LEU A 230 -19.73 2.61 -7.66
CA LEU A 230 -20.29 3.41 -8.74
C LEU A 230 -19.29 4.53 -9.04
N TYR A 231 -18.78 4.57 -10.26
CA TYR A 231 -17.81 5.58 -10.65
C TYR A 231 -18.14 6.20 -12.00
N HIS A 232 -17.77 7.47 -12.15
CA HIS A 232 -17.76 8.21 -13.39
C HIS A 232 -16.33 8.29 -13.92
N GLN A 233 -16.17 8.12 -15.24
CA GLN A 233 -14.94 8.39 -15.96
C GLN A 233 -15.21 9.30 -17.16
N SER A 234 -14.37 10.31 -17.34
CA SER A 234 -14.30 11.13 -18.55
C SER A 234 -12.87 11.20 -19.07
N SER A 235 -12.72 11.35 -20.39
CA SER A 235 -11.41 11.37 -21.04
C SER A 235 -11.23 12.59 -21.94
N HIS A 236 -10.07 13.22 -21.85
CA HIS A 236 -9.74 14.44 -22.59
C HIS A 236 -8.40 14.29 -23.31
N LEU A 237 -8.32 14.80 -24.55
CA LEU A 237 -7.04 14.99 -25.24
C LEU A 237 -6.38 16.27 -24.74
N GLY A 238 -5.05 16.28 -24.63
CA GLY A 238 -4.31 17.53 -24.45
C GLY A 238 -4.36 18.37 -25.71
N ASP A 239 -4.34 19.69 -25.54
CA ASP A 239 -4.46 20.67 -26.60
C ASP A 239 -3.23 20.66 -27.52
N GLU A 240 -2.02 20.47 -27.00
CA GLU A 240 -0.81 20.36 -27.84
C GLU A 240 -0.87 19.14 -28.76
N PHE A 241 -1.36 18.00 -28.26
CA PHE A 241 -1.51 16.80 -29.07
C PHE A 241 -2.54 16.97 -30.20
N VAL A 242 -3.64 17.72 -29.95
CA VAL A 242 -4.63 18.05 -31.00
C VAL A 242 -4.01 18.97 -32.07
N LEU A 243 -3.13 19.89 -31.68
CA LEU A 243 -2.47 20.79 -32.63
C LEU A 243 -1.40 20.09 -33.47
N ASN A 244 -0.73 19.08 -32.90
CA ASN A 244 0.39 18.39 -33.51
C ASN A 244 0.01 17.07 -34.23
N SER A 245 -1.25 16.63 -34.17
CA SER A 245 -1.70 15.36 -34.75
C SER A 245 -3.04 15.45 -35.48
N GLN A 246 -3.32 14.51 -36.39
CA GLN A 246 -4.61 14.39 -37.08
C GLN A 246 -5.56 13.41 -36.36
N VAL A 247 -5.74 13.57 -35.04
CA VAL A 247 -6.60 12.67 -34.26
C VAL A 247 -8.04 13.17 -34.21
N ASN A 248 -8.98 12.29 -34.56
CA ASN A 248 -10.40 12.53 -34.34
C ASN A 248 -10.73 12.33 -32.87
N ARG A 249 -11.10 13.41 -32.18
CA ARG A 249 -11.52 13.36 -30.77
C ARG A 249 -12.74 12.47 -30.60
N ILE A 250 -12.68 11.55 -29.62
CA ILE A 250 -13.84 10.78 -29.18
C ILE A 250 -14.28 11.33 -27.82
N ASN A 251 -15.58 11.55 -27.63
CA ASN A 251 -16.11 11.95 -26.33
C ASN A 251 -16.35 10.71 -25.47
N LEU A 252 -15.28 10.12 -24.90
CA LEU A 252 -15.44 8.99 -23.99
C LEU A 252 -15.84 9.50 -22.60
N SER A 253 -17.07 9.17 -22.21
CA SER A 253 -17.60 9.43 -20.87
C SER A 253 -18.52 8.29 -20.47
N TYR A 254 -18.35 7.74 -19.27
CA TYR A 254 -19.24 6.69 -18.80
C TYR A 254 -19.34 6.65 -17.27
N GLU A 255 -20.40 6.02 -16.80
CA GLU A 255 -20.62 5.65 -15.42
C GLU A 255 -20.72 4.13 -15.34
N GLU A 256 -19.94 3.52 -14.47
CA GLU A 256 -19.92 2.06 -14.27
C GLU A 256 -20.26 1.71 -12.83
N LEU A 257 -21.13 0.70 -12.69
CA LEU A 257 -21.34 -0.02 -11.44
C LEU A 257 -20.56 -1.33 -11.52
N ASP A 258 -19.60 -1.52 -10.62
CA ASP A 258 -18.80 -2.75 -10.55
C ASP A 258 -18.85 -3.41 -9.18
N LEU A 259 -18.57 -4.71 -9.18
CA LEU A 259 -18.38 -5.54 -8.00
C LEU A 259 -17.10 -6.35 -8.18
N LYS A 260 -16.21 -6.30 -7.19
CA LYS A 260 -14.97 -7.08 -7.17
C LYS A 260 -14.81 -7.78 -5.83
N LEU A 261 -14.30 -9.01 -5.88
CA LEU A 261 -13.97 -9.83 -4.71
C LEU A 261 -12.49 -10.19 -4.76
N SER A 262 -11.88 -10.33 -3.59
CA SER A 262 -10.48 -10.66 -3.38
C SER A 262 -10.36 -11.68 -2.26
N PHE A 263 -9.49 -12.66 -2.45
CA PHE A 263 -9.21 -13.73 -1.50
C PHE A 263 -7.70 -13.87 -1.29
N ASP A 264 -7.27 -13.72 -0.04
CA ASP A 264 -5.88 -13.87 0.37
C ASP A 264 -5.55 -15.36 0.52
N ALA A 265 -5.31 -16.07 -0.59
CA ALA A 265 -5.08 -17.51 -0.66
C ALA A 265 -3.81 -18.00 0.08
N ALA A 266 -2.86 -17.11 0.34
CA ALA A 266 -1.79 -17.29 1.32
C ALA A 266 -1.26 -15.92 1.76
N SER A 267 -0.39 -15.87 2.77
CA SER A 267 0.25 -14.60 3.16
C SER A 267 1.17 -13.97 2.10
N TRP A 268 1.41 -14.68 0.99
CA TRP A 268 2.20 -14.28 -0.17
C TRP A 268 1.40 -14.28 -1.48
N LEU A 269 0.12 -14.70 -1.46
CA LEU A 269 -0.72 -14.87 -2.66
C LEU A 269 -2.11 -14.29 -2.43
N ARG A 270 -2.50 -13.36 -3.30
CA ARG A 270 -3.86 -12.82 -3.37
C ARG A 270 -4.43 -13.05 -4.77
N LEU A 271 -5.68 -13.48 -4.82
CA LEU A 271 -6.45 -13.63 -6.06
C LEU A 271 -7.64 -12.69 -6.00
N TYR A 272 -8.00 -12.06 -7.11
CA TYR A 272 -9.20 -11.23 -7.18
C TYR A 272 -9.90 -11.37 -8.52
N GLY A 273 -11.17 -10.97 -8.54
CA GLY A 273 -11.92 -10.83 -9.76
C GLY A 273 -13.35 -10.34 -9.54
N GLY A 274 -14.01 -10.05 -10.64
CA GLY A 274 -15.41 -9.62 -10.66
C GLY A 274 -15.78 -8.92 -11.95
N GLY A 275 -16.96 -8.34 -11.99
CA GLY A 275 -17.54 -7.75 -13.19
C GLY A 275 -18.15 -6.38 -12.94
N GLY A 276 -18.69 -5.79 -13.99
CA GLY A 276 -19.34 -4.50 -13.93
C GLY A 276 -20.19 -4.26 -15.18
N LEU A 277 -20.99 -3.20 -15.10
CA LEU A 277 -21.90 -2.78 -16.15
C LEU A 277 -21.87 -1.26 -16.27
N LEU A 278 -21.74 -0.76 -17.50
CA LEU A 278 -21.95 0.65 -17.79
C LEU A 278 -23.43 1.00 -17.61
N VAL A 279 -23.73 1.91 -16.68
CA VAL A 279 -25.09 2.42 -16.41
C VAL A 279 -25.41 3.67 -17.21
N ARG A 280 -24.39 4.41 -17.65
CA ARG A 280 -24.47 5.50 -18.62
C ARG A 280 -23.17 5.56 -19.41
N ARG A 281 -23.26 5.93 -20.68
CA ARG A 281 -22.15 5.89 -21.65
C ARG A 281 -22.34 6.89 -22.76
N ASP A 282 -21.22 7.40 -23.25
CA ASP A 282 -21.05 8.15 -24.49
C ASP A 282 -19.71 7.69 -25.10
N PRO A 283 -19.68 7.17 -26.33
CA PRO A 283 -20.79 6.92 -27.25
C PRO A 283 -21.84 5.89 -26.79
N GLY A 284 -23.08 6.08 -27.26
CA GLY A 284 -24.25 5.30 -26.84
C GLY A 284 -24.33 3.86 -27.36
N ASP A 285 -23.46 3.44 -28.28
CA ASP A 285 -23.40 2.12 -28.92
C ASP A 285 -22.33 1.17 -28.34
N MET A 286 -21.52 1.67 -27.41
CA MET A 286 -20.40 0.95 -26.80
C MET A 286 -20.83 -0.17 -25.84
N GLY A 287 -20.49 -1.44 -26.09
CA GLY A 287 -20.80 -2.57 -25.19
C GLY A 287 -20.61 -2.31 -23.68
N ILE A 288 -21.53 -2.79 -22.85
CA ILE A 288 -21.64 -2.40 -21.43
C ILE A 288 -20.93 -3.33 -20.45
N GLY A 289 -20.71 -4.59 -20.82
CA GLY A 289 -20.17 -5.60 -19.91
C GLY A 289 -18.69 -5.42 -19.62
N THR A 290 -18.29 -5.57 -18.35
CA THR A 290 -16.88 -5.61 -17.95
C THR A 290 -16.58 -6.83 -17.08
N ALA A 291 -15.38 -7.37 -17.23
CA ALA A 291 -14.82 -8.43 -16.39
C ALA A 291 -13.36 -8.10 -16.06
N GLN A 292 -12.94 -8.42 -14.85
CA GLN A 292 -11.57 -8.24 -14.37
C GLN A 292 -11.19 -9.40 -13.46
N TRP A 293 -9.96 -9.87 -13.55
CA TRP A 293 -9.38 -10.83 -12.62
C TRP A 293 -7.87 -10.63 -12.52
N GLY A 294 -7.28 -11.08 -11.44
CA GLY A 294 -5.85 -10.94 -11.24
C GLY A 294 -5.28 -11.77 -10.11
N VAL A 295 -3.96 -11.72 -10.06
CA VAL A 295 -3.11 -12.44 -9.11
C VAL A 295 -2.02 -11.51 -8.62
N GLU A 296 -1.78 -11.54 -7.32
CA GLU A 296 -0.70 -10.79 -6.70
C GLU A 296 0.15 -11.67 -5.82
N LEU A 297 1.45 -11.48 -5.96
CA LEU A 297 2.49 -12.20 -5.26
C LEU A 297 3.34 -11.21 -4.48
N SER A 298 3.45 -11.45 -3.18
CA SER A 298 4.35 -10.71 -2.30
C SER A 298 5.30 -11.70 -1.66
N SER A 299 6.59 -11.56 -1.92
CA SER A 299 7.59 -12.52 -1.45
C SER A 299 7.48 -12.71 0.07
N PRO A 300 7.43 -13.95 0.58
CA PRO A 300 7.43 -14.19 2.02
C PRO A 300 8.75 -13.76 2.69
N TRP A 301 9.83 -13.65 1.90
CA TRP A 301 11.15 -13.23 2.36
C TRP A 301 11.54 -11.87 1.80
N THR A 302 12.34 -11.16 2.58
CA THR A 302 12.92 -9.88 2.23
C THR A 302 14.37 -10.03 1.79
N LEU A 303 14.83 -9.11 0.96
CA LEU A 303 16.21 -8.98 0.50
C LEU A 303 16.93 -7.85 1.26
N TRP A 304 18.25 -7.82 1.14
CA TRP A 304 19.12 -6.81 1.75
C TRP A 304 18.80 -6.55 3.24
N GLY A 305 18.73 -7.62 4.04
CA GLY A 305 18.55 -7.50 5.49
C GLY A 305 17.20 -6.92 5.92
N GLY A 306 16.12 -7.23 5.20
CA GLY A 306 14.78 -6.76 5.57
C GLY A 306 14.32 -5.48 4.89
N HIS A 307 15.15 -4.89 4.03
CA HIS A 307 14.85 -3.58 3.46
C HIS A 307 13.94 -3.65 2.24
N LEU A 308 14.05 -4.71 1.43
CA LEU A 308 13.28 -4.84 0.20
C LEU A 308 12.45 -6.11 0.16
N ARG A 309 11.28 -6.03 -0.45
CA ARG A 309 10.44 -7.19 -0.71
C ARG A 309 10.16 -7.33 -2.21
N PRO A 310 10.56 -8.45 -2.83
CA PRO A 310 10.15 -8.75 -4.19
C PRO A 310 8.63 -8.90 -4.30
N VAL A 311 8.05 -8.32 -5.35
CA VAL A 311 6.62 -8.38 -5.63
C VAL A 311 6.38 -8.63 -7.12
N ALA A 312 5.26 -9.28 -7.44
CA ALA A 312 4.82 -9.50 -8.82
C ALA A 312 3.28 -9.54 -8.89
N TYR A 313 2.73 -8.93 -9.92
CA TYR A 313 1.30 -8.67 -10.07
C TYR A 313 0.86 -8.93 -11.51
N GLY A 314 -0.32 -9.48 -11.67
CA GLY A 314 -0.98 -9.62 -12.97
C GLY A 314 -2.44 -9.22 -12.86
N ASP A 315 -2.87 -8.32 -13.74
CA ASP A 315 -4.24 -7.86 -13.90
C ASP A 315 -4.70 -8.09 -15.34
N PHE A 316 -5.90 -8.62 -15.47
CA PHE A 316 -6.50 -8.97 -16.75
C PHE A 316 -7.90 -8.38 -16.83
N GLN A 317 -8.17 -7.61 -17.88
CA GLN A 317 -9.45 -6.93 -18.07
C GLN A 317 -10.02 -7.28 -19.45
N ALA A 318 -11.30 -7.62 -19.49
CA ALA A 318 -12.04 -7.87 -20.72
C ALA A 318 -13.34 -7.08 -20.71
N HIS A 319 -13.64 -6.43 -21.83
CA HIS A 319 -14.81 -5.57 -21.94
C HIS A 319 -15.58 -5.85 -23.22
N GLU A 320 -16.90 -5.78 -23.16
CA GLU A 320 -17.77 -5.93 -24.32
C GLU A 320 -17.47 -4.85 -25.38
N ARG A 321 -17.14 -3.62 -24.94
CA ARG A 321 -16.76 -2.49 -25.82
C ARG A 321 -15.54 -2.76 -26.71
N THR A 322 -14.70 -3.72 -26.34
CA THR A 322 -13.52 -4.15 -27.10
C THR A 322 -13.66 -5.60 -27.57
N GLN A 323 -14.89 -6.07 -27.75
CA GLN A 323 -15.21 -7.43 -28.22
C GLN A 323 -14.59 -8.51 -27.32
N TRP A 324 -14.55 -8.27 -26.01
CA TRP A 324 -13.99 -9.17 -25.00
C TRP A 324 -12.52 -9.55 -25.19
N GLN A 325 -11.79 -8.76 -25.98
CA GLN A 325 -10.34 -8.88 -26.03
C GLN A 325 -9.76 -8.58 -24.65
N VAL A 326 -8.79 -9.40 -24.23
CA VAL A 326 -8.19 -9.32 -22.91
C VAL A 326 -7.01 -8.37 -22.95
N ALA A 327 -7.07 -7.33 -22.11
CA ALA A 327 -5.92 -6.53 -21.75
C ALA A 327 -5.12 -7.25 -20.67
N HIS A 328 -3.81 -7.37 -20.87
CA HIS A 328 -2.88 -7.99 -19.95
C HIS A 328 -1.97 -6.92 -19.37
N SER A 329 -2.00 -6.71 -18.05
CA SER A 329 -1.10 -5.82 -17.33
C SER A 329 -0.29 -6.65 -16.34
N LEU A 330 1.02 -6.68 -16.51
CA LEU A 330 1.94 -7.40 -15.64
C LEU A 330 2.91 -6.40 -15.02
N MET A 331 3.13 -6.51 -13.72
CA MET A 331 4.10 -5.68 -13.01
C MET A 331 4.96 -6.54 -12.09
N ALA A 332 6.26 -6.25 -12.00
CA ALA A 332 7.13 -6.94 -11.05
C ALA A 332 8.31 -6.05 -10.63
N GLY A 333 8.74 -6.17 -9.38
CA GLY A 333 9.83 -5.35 -8.88
C GLY A 333 10.03 -5.45 -7.37
N LEU A 334 10.33 -4.32 -6.76
CA LEU A 334 10.77 -4.24 -5.36
C LEU A 334 9.94 -3.22 -4.59
N GLN A 335 9.39 -3.65 -3.46
CA GLN A 335 8.82 -2.77 -2.44
C GLN A 335 9.89 -2.38 -1.42
N LEU A 336 9.92 -1.10 -1.04
CA LEU A 336 10.77 -0.57 0.02
C LEU A 336 10.06 -0.73 1.37
N GLU A 337 10.48 -1.67 2.23
CA GLU A 337 9.75 -1.99 3.48
C GLU A 337 9.82 -0.87 4.52
N ARG A 338 10.91 -0.11 4.54
CA ARG A 338 11.16 0.94 5.56
C ARG A 338 10.87 2.36 5.07
N VAL A 339 10.45 2.52 3.81
CA VAL A 339 10.16 3.83 3.22
C VAL A 339 8.67 3.94 3.03
N GLN A 340 8.05 4.85 3.79
CA GLN A 340 6.64 5.17 3.65
C GLN A 340 6.46 6.68 3.48
N ILE A 341 5.59 7.07 2.54
CA ILE A 341 5.26 8.47 2.28
C ILE A 341 3.76 8.65 2.54
N GLY A 342 3.42 9.25 3.69
CA GLY A 342 2.03 9.40 4.12
C GLY A 342 1.31 8.05 4.22
N HIS A 343 1.92 7.08 4.92
CA HIS A 343 1.49 5.69 5.07
C HIS A 343 1.47 4.83 3.79
N ARG A 344 1.88 5.38 2.65
CA ARG A 344 1.98 4.63 1.40
C ARG A 344 3.33 3.94 1.26
N LYS A 345 3.32 2.68 0.89
CA LYS A 345 4.49 1.89 0.51
C LYS A 345 5.00 2.32 -0.85
N VAL A 346 6.31 2.52 -0.94
CA VAL A 346 6.98 2.85 -2.20
C VAL A 346 7.41 1.56 -2.90
N GLN A 347 7.04 1.44 -4.17
CA GLN A 347 7.43 0.33 -5.03
C GLN A 347 8.12 0.86 -6.30
N VAL A 348 9.16 0.16 -6.74
CA VAL A 348 9.78 0.35 -8.06
C VAL A 348 9.46 -0.88 -8.88
N LEU A 349 8.70 -0.70 -9.96
CA LEU A 349 8.12 -1.79 -10.74
C LEU A 349 8.52 -1.68 -12.21
N PHE A 350 8.86 -2.82 -12.80
CA PHE A 350 8.84 -3.00 -14.25
C PHE A 350 7.41 -3.31 -14.68
N GLU A 351 6.96 -2.69 -15.77
CA GLU A 351 5.62 -2.82 -16.32
C GLU A 351 5.68 -3.50 -17.69
N TYR A 352 4.72 -4.38 -17.96
CA TYR A 352 4.40 -4.86 -19.30
C TYR A 352 2.90 -4.75 -19.50
N PHE A 353 2.50 -4.24 -20.66
CA PHE A 353 1.11 -4.23 -21.07
C PHE A 353 0.95 -4.72 -22.50
N SER A 354 -0.16 -5.43 -22.75
CA SER A 354 -0.59 -5.80 -24.11
C SER A 354 -2.10 -5.98 -24.16
N GLY A 355 -2.76 -5.33 -25.11
CA GLY A 355 -4.18 -5.51 -25.39
C GLY A 355 -4.87 -4.19 -25.74
N PRO A 356 -6.20 -4.11 -25.62
CA PRO A 356 -6.93 -2.85 -25.81
C PRO A 356 -6.40 -1.76 -24.88
N SER A 357 -6.19 -0.55 -25.41
CA SER A 357 -5.62 0.55 -24.65
C SER A 357 -6.49 0.88 -23.43
N PRO A 358 -5.87 1.07 -22.24
CA PRO A 358 -6.60 1.51 -21.06
C PRO A 358 -6.80 3.04 -21.05
N ASP A 359 -6.16 3.77 -21.97
CA ASP A 359 -6.34 5.21 -22.14
C ASP A 359 -7.63 5.51 -22.87
N GLY A 360 -8.51 6.30 -22.25
CA GLY A 360 -9.87 6.45 -22.73
C GLY A 360 -9.99 7.06 -24.13
N GLN A 361 -9.13 7.99 -24.55
CA GLN A 361 -9.13 8.49 -25.93
C GLN A 361 -8.70 7.43 -26.97
N PHE A 362 -8.01 6.38 -26.54
CA PHE A 362 -7.44 5.35 -27.39
C PHE A 362 -8.04 3.97 -27.14
N PHE A 363 -9.17 3.87 -26.42
CA PHE A 363 -9.72 2.61 -25.89
C PHE A 363 -10.03 1.53 -26.95
N VAL A 364 -10.21 1.92 -28.21
CA VAL A 364 -10.43 1.02 -29.35
C VAL A 364 -9.12 0.53 -30.00
N GLN A 365 -8.00 1.15 -29.68
CA GLN A 365 -6.68 0.83 -30.23
C GLN A 365 -6.02 -0.28 -29.43
N GLN A 366 -5.15 -1.05 -30.08
CA GLN A 366 -4.25 -1.97 -29.40
C GLN A 366 -3.04 -1.19 -28.91
N ALA A 367 -2.64 -1.46 -27.68
CA ALA A 367 -1.44 -0.88 -27.12
C ALA A 367 -0.57 -1.99 -26.53
N LYS A 368 0.74 -1.78 -26.65
CA LYS A 368 1.75 -2.68 -26.12
C LYS A 368 2.94 -1.87 -25.66
N TRP A 369 3.36 -2.04 -24.42
CA TRP A 369 4.54 -1.32 -23.91
C TRP A 369 5.31 -2.12 -22.86
N LEU A 370 6.56 -1.73 -22.69
CA LEU A 370 7.38 -2.04 -21.52
C LEU A 370 7.65 -0.74 -20.78
N GLY A 371 7.66 -0.78 -19.45
CA GLY A 371 7.90 0.41 -18.64
C GLY A 371 8.66 0.13 -17.36
N VAL A 372 9.05 1.22 -16.71
CA VAL A 372 9.52 1.22 -15.33
C VAL A 372 8.94 2.43 -14.62
N GLY A 373 8.42 2.21 -13.41
CA GLY A 373 7.71 3.23 -12.65
C GLY A 373 7.98 3.17 -11.16
N ILE A 374 7.73 4.31 -10.51
CA ILE A 374 7.63 4.43 -9.06
C ILE A 374 6.15 4.55 -8.71
N HIS A 375 5.69 3.71 -7.78
CA HIS A 375 4.29 3.63 -7.36
C HIS A 375 4.18 3.74 -5.85
N LEU A 376 3.17 4.47 -5.38
CA LEU A 376 2.85 4.63 -3.97
C LEU A 376 1.47 4.02 -3.69
N TYR A 377 1.41 2.93 -2.95
CA TYR A 377 0.18 2.22 -2.57
C TYR A 377 -0.03 2.21 -1.06
N PHE A 378 -1.29 2.23 -0.59
CA PHE A 378 -1.65 2.06 0.82
C PHE A 378 -1.52 0.60 1.31
#